data_AF-A0A7S1GZY4-F1
#
_entry.id   AF-A0A7S1GZY4-F1
#
_cell.length_a   1.000
_cell.length_b   1.000
_cell.length_c   1.000
_cell.angle_alpha   90.00
_cell.angle_beta   90.00
_cell.angle_gamma   90.00
#
_symmetry.space_group_name_H-M   'P 1'
#
loop_
_entity.id
_entity.type
_entity.pdbx_description
1 polymer ?
#
loop_
_entity_poly.entity_id
_entity_poly.type
_entity_poly.pdbx_seq_one_letter_code
_entity_poly.pdbx_strand_id
1 'polypeptide(L)'
;ASIDKRRKGVFGPPLGKKLVVFVDDLNMPSKEAYGAQPPIEILRQHMHWGGWWDRREIEWRQLVDMIYVGAMGLPGGGRTHLTCRYTRWFNIVFVTPFDDEGMTRIFTTILGWWCQNKLPTVSVGQVKDPVVAATLEVFKTVSSELLPTPAKSHYTFNLRDLSKVIQGVMSVDPASIGEVGDVYRLWVHECKRIFQDRLIDTADQKWFHEMQGKVAQTFFKKPMANIIGPGCDGNGMLLYCDFILQEKKAEADYEQRKYQQVSDLKNAMGIVAEFLEDYNMISNKPMDLVLFGYVIEHICRLTRVFRQPAGHALLVGVGGSGRQSLTRLASSIGEFFTFQIEITKNYDVAAWFEDLKVLFKKSGCEDKRCVFLFTDTQIVMESMLEDINNIL
;
A
#
# COMPACT_ATOMS: atom_id res chain seq x y z
N ALA A 1 18.69 4.15 15.52
CA ALA A 1 19.29 4.22 16.87
C ALA A 1 20.77 3.84 16.77
N SER A 2 21.70 4.65 17.26
CA SER A 2 23.13 4.30 17.22
C SER A 2 23.50 3.38 18.38
N ILE A 3 24.44 2.48 18.11
CA ILE A 3 25.16 1.74 19.14
C ILE A 3 26.40 2.58 19.45
N ASP A 4 26.56 2.98 20.70
CA ASP A 4 27.66 3.85 21.10
C ASP A 4 28.80 3.04 21.74
N LYS A 5 30.02 3.53 21.56
CA LYS A 5 31.20 2.93 22.19
C LYS A 5 31.17 3.24 23.68
N ARG A 6 30.98 2.21 24.52
CA ARG A 6 31.03 2.34 25.99
C ARG A 6 32.47 2.33 26.50
N ARG A 7 33.29 1.43 25.96
CA ARG A 7 34.73 1.29 26.26
C ARG A 7 35.45 0.68 25.05
N LYS A 8 36.78 0.56 25.09
CA LYS A 8 37.54 -0.05 23.98
C LYS A 8 36.98 -1.45 23.66
N GLY A 9 36.60 -1.67 22.40
CA GLY A 9 36.03 -2.93 21.92
C GLY A 9 34.61 -3.26 22.39
N VAL A 10 33.94 -2.42 23.19
CA VAL A 10 32.57 -2.70 23.70
C VAL A 10 31.61 -1.61 23.30
N PHE A 11 30.53 -2.03 22.64
CA PHE A 11 29.49 -1.18 22.09
C PHE A 11 28.14 -1.60 22.65
N GLY A 12 27.27 -0.63 22.90
CA GLY A 12 25.93 -0.90 23.37
C GLY A 12 25.03 0.33 23.26
N PRO A 13 23.73 0.19 23.56
CA PRO A 13 22.84 1.35 23.71
C PRO A 13 23.30 2.27 24.87
N PRO A 14 22.70 3.46 25.01
CA PRO A 14 22.90 4.33 26.17
C PRO A 14 22.73 3.57 27.49
N LEU A 15 23.49 3.97 28.51
CA LEU A 15 23.50 3.31 29.82
C LEU A 15 22.09 3.19 30.40
N GLY A 16 21.76 2.02 30.94
CA GLY A 16 20.44 1.71 31.49
C GLY A 16 19.37 1.33 30.46
N LYS A 17 19.67 1.37 29.16
CA LYS A 17 18.76 0.93 28.09
C LYS A 17 19.19 -0.41 27.50
N LYS A 18 18.24 -1.12 26.89
CA LYS A 18 18.48 -2.29 26.04
C LYS A 18 18.06 -1.98 24.60
N LEU A 19 18.81 -2.48 23.63
CA LEU A 19 18.50 -2.32 22.20
C LEU A 19 17.76 -3.55 21.72
N VAL A 20 16.52 -3.37 21.25
CA VAL A 20 15.76 -4.43 20.59
C VAL A 20 16.05 -4.37 19.09
N VAL A 21 16.62 -5.44 18.57
CA VAL A 21 16.84 -5.67 17.14
C VAL A 21 15.67 -6.52 16.63
N PHE A 22 14.75 -5.88 15.93
CA PHE A 22 13.68 -6.56 15.23
C PHE A 22 14.14 -6.87 13.79
N VAL A 23 14.03 -8.14 13.40
CA VAL A 23 14.29 -8.60 12.02
C VAL A 23 13.00 -9.14 11.45
N ASP A 24 12.43 -8.41 10.50
CA ASP A 24 11.30 -8.89 9.72
C ASP A 24 11.76 -9.82 8.59
N ASP A 25 10.88 -10.71 8.13
CA ASP A 25 11.14 -11.71 7.09
C ASP A 25 12.52 -12.41 7.23
N LEU A 26 12.81 -12.89 8.45
CA LEU A 26 14.10 -13.47 8.84
C LEU A 26 14.58 -14.61 7.94
N ASN A 27 13.68 -15.28 7.21
CA ASN A 27 13.98 -16.39 6.31
C ASN A 27 13.99 -16.03 4.81
N MET A 28 13.99 -14.75 4.48
CA MET A 28 14.16 -14.25 3.11
C MET A 28 15.59 -14.40 2.56
N PRO A 29 16.69 -14.27 3.33
CA PRO A 29 18.04 -14.32 2.78
C PRO A 29 18.30 -15.57 1.93
N SER A 30 18.85 -15.39 0.73
CA SER A 30 19.19 -16.50 -0.15
C SER A 30 20.30 -17.37 0.44
N LYS A 31 20.25 -18.67 0.11
CA LYS A 31 21.31 -19.60 0.49
C LYS A 31 22.47 -19.46 -0.49
N GLU A 32 23.69 -19.43 0.03
CA GLU A 32 24.88 -19.56 -0.81
C GLU A 32 25.00 -20.99 -1.38
N ALA A 33 25.96 -21.22 -2.26
CA ALA A 33 26.21 -22.52 -2.89
C ALA A 33 26.34 -23.69 -1.90
N TYR A 34 26.85 -23.42 -0.68
CA TYR A 34 27.02 -24.40 0.39
C TYR A 34 25.87 -24.43 1.41
N GLY A 35 24.79 -23.71 1.14
CA GLY A 35 23.56 -23.73 1.95
C GLY A 35 23.56 -22.79 3.17
N ALA A 36 24.65 -22.09 3.46
CA ALA A 36 24.69 -21.08 4.52
C ALA A 36 23.95 -19.79 4.11
N GLN A 37 23.57 -19.01 5.11
CA GLN A 37 22.91 -17.71 4.91
C GLN A 37 23.71 -16.66 5.69
N PRO A 38 24.67 -15.96 5.04
CA PRO A 38 25.60 -15.08 5.74
C PRO A 38 24.93 -14.03 6.66
N PRO A 39 23.79 -13.41 6.30
CA PRO A 39 23.09 -12.48 7.20
C PRO A 39 22.54 -13.14 8.49
N ILE A 40 22.16 -14.41 8.44
CA ILE A 40 21.71 -15.14 9.64
C ILE A 40 22.91 -15.62 10.45
N GLU A 41 24.00 -16.00 9.78
CA GLU A 41 25.22 -16.47 10.45
C GLU A 41 25.92 -15.36 11.26
N ILE A 42 25.87 -14.09 10.82
CA ILE A 42 26.38 -12.97 11.62
C ILE A 42 25.53 -12.73 12.88
N LEU A 43 24.20 -12.84 12.78
CA LEU A 43 23.31 -12.75 13.94
C LEU A 43 23.55 -13.91 14.91
N ARG A 44 23.74 -15.12 14.39
CA ARG A 44 24.11 -16.29 15.18
C ARG A 44 25.47 -16.13 15.87
N GLN A 45 26.46 -15.57 15.16
CA GLN A 45 27.79 -15.30 15.69
C GLN A 45 27.70 -14.37 16.89
N HIS A 46 26.92 -13.29 16.78
CA HIS A 46 26.67 -12.40 17.90
C HIS A 46 26.01 -13.13 19.09
N MET A 47 24.95 -13.90 18.86
CA MET A 47 24.27 -14.61 19.96
C MET A 47 25.19 -15.61 20.67
N HIS A 48 26.13 -16.21 19.94
CA HIS A 48 27.03 -17.19 20.51
C HIS A 48 28.24 -16.58 21.22
N TRP A 49 28.86 -15.56 20.63
CA TRP A 49 30.14 -15.00 21.08
C TRP A 49 30.02 -13.60 21.68
N GLY A 50 28.85 -12.96 21.60
CA GLY A 50 28.60 -11.60 22.07
C GLY A 50 29.22 -10.51 21.18
N GLY A 51 29.62 -10.83 19.94
CA GLY A 51 30.33 -9.90 19.08
C GLY A 51 30.90 -10.52 17.81
N TRP A 52 31.69 -9.74 17.08
CA TRP A 52 32.42 -10.17 15.88
C TRP A 52 33.66 -9.31 15.65
N TRP A 53 34.54 -9.75 14.75
CA TRP A 53 35.73 -9.00 14.34
C TRP A 53 35.39 -7.93 13.31
N ASP A 54 35.85 -6.71 13.54
CA ASP A 54 35.83 -5.67 12.50
C ASP A 54 36.88 -5.98 11.43
N ARG A 55 36.47 -6.04 10.16
CA ARG A 55 37.36 -6.38 9.04
C ARG A 55 38.38 -5.28 8.70
N ARG A 56 38.13 -4.04 9.09
CA ARG A 56 39.00 -2.88 8.81
C ARG A 56 39.98 -2.64 9.94
N GLU A 57 39.50 -2.64 11.17
CA GLU A 57 40.31 -2.37 12.37
C GLU A 57 40.99 -3.63 12.91
N ILE A 58 40.52 -4.82 12.52
CA ILE A 58 40.99 -6.12 13.05
C ILE A 58 40.89 -6.13 14.59
N GLU A 59 39.86 -5.47 15.13
CA GLU A 59 39.55 -5.45 16.55
C GLU A 59 38.25 -6.22 16.83
N TRP A 60 38.19 -6.91 17.96
CA TRP A 60 36.97 -7.56 18.43
C TRP A 60 35.97 -6.50 18.89
N ARG A 61 34.77 -6.54 18.31
CA ARG A 61 33.63 -5.70 18.72
C ARG A 61 32.64 -6.54 19.51
N GLN A 62 32.64 -6.35 20.81
CA GLN A 62 31.64 -6.88 21.72
C GLN A 62 30.41 -5.97 21.72
N LEU A 63 29.23 -6.55 21.52
CA LEU A 63 27.96 -5.87 21.66
C LEU A 63 27.30 -6.30 22.98
N VAL A 64 26.78 -5.33 23.73
CA VAL A 64 26.12 -5.57 25.03
C VAL A 64 24.72 -4.96 25.05
N ASP A 65 23.87 -5.50 25.93
CA ASP A 65 22.48 -5.06 26.15
C ASP A 65 21.59 -5.13 24.89
N MET A 66 21.77 -6.20 24.10
CA MET A 66 21.00 -6.49 22.89
C MET A 66 19.89 -7.52 23.15
N ILE A 67 18.72 -7.32 22.56
CA ILE A 67 17.61 -8.28 22.53
C ILE A 67 17.24 -8.49 21.07
N TYR A 68 17.11 -9.75 20.63
CA TYR A 68 16.72 -10.08 19.26
C TYR A 68 15.29 -10.57 19.22
N VAL A 69 14.51 -10.03 18.28
CA VAL A 69 13.16 -10.47 17.97
C VAL A 69 13.11 -10.69 16.46
N GLY A 70 12.65 -11.86 16.03
CA GLY A 70 12.52 -12.19 14.61
C GLY A 70 11.09 -12.54 14.26
N ALA A 71 10.62 -12.06 13.12
CA ALA A 71 9.39 -12.51 12.48
C ALA A 71 9.73 -13.17 11.13
N MET A 72 8.97 -14.20 10.76
CA MET A 72 9.12 -14.85 9.45
C MET A 72 7.82 -15.51 9.02
N GLY A 73 7.57 -15.52 7.71
CA GLY A 73 6.55 -16.37 7.11
C GLY A 73 6.95 -17.84 7.11
N LEU A 74 5.98 -18.73 6.89
CA LEU A 74 6.26 -20.15 6.69
C LEU A 74 7.20 -20.38 5.49
N PRO A 75 8.12 -21.36 5.56
CA PRO A 75 8.97 -21.73 4.44
C PRO A 75 8.15 -22.13 3.20
N GLY A 76 8.60 -21.71 2.01
CA GLY A 76 7.87 -21.88 0.76
C GLY A 76 7.74 -20.56 -0.02
N GLY A 77 7.43 -20.65 -1.32
CA GLY A 77 7.21 -19.46 -2.17
C GLY A 77 8.38 -18.47 -2.22
N GLY A 78 9.62 -18.95 -2.13
CA GLY A 78 10.84 -18.13 -2.07
C GLY A 78 11.42 -17.97 -0.66
N ARG A 79 10.66 -18.27 0.40
CA ARG A 79 11.15 -18.28 1.78
C ARG A 79 11.86 -19.57 2.13
N THR A 80 12.97 -19.45 2.84
CA THR A 80 13.85 -20.59 3.16
C THR A 80 13.58 -21.18 4.55
N HIS A 81 14.10 -22.38 4.82
CA HIS A 81 14.15 -22.92 6.18
C HIS A 81 15.36 -22.37 6.94
N LEU A 82 15.12 -21.85 8.16
CA LEU A 82 16.19 -21.47 9.08
C LEU A 82 16.93 -22.70 9.63
N THR A 83 18.21 -22.53 9.91
CA THR A 83 19.02 -23.61 10.51
C THR A 83 18.69 -23.80 11.99
N CYS A 84 18.69 -25.06 12.46
CA CYS A 84 18.49 -25.39 13.88
C CYS A 84 19.52 -24.72 14.80
N ARG A 85 20.71 -24.42 14.28
CA ARG A 85 21.79 -23.73 15.01
C ARG A 85 21.44 -22.30 15.37
N TYR A 86 20.58 -21.66 14.57
CA TYR A 86 20.10 -20.31 14.83
C TYR A 86 18.82 -20.34 15.68
N THR A 87 17.87 -21.20 15.34
CA THR A 87 16.58 -21.26 16.06
C THR A 87 16.70 -21.69 17.52
N ARG A 88 17.75 -22.42 17.92
CA ARG A 88 18.02 -22.79 19.33
C ARG A 88 18.12 -21.59 20.29
N TRP A 89 18.42 -20.40 19.76
CA TRP A 89 18.56 -19.17 20.56
C TRP A 89 17.22 -18.46 20.78
N PHE A 90 16.16 -18.92 20.14
CA PHE A 90 14.84 -18.28 20.17
C PHE A 90 13.80 -19.19 20.80
N ASN A 91 12.84 -18.56 21.48
CA ASN A 91 11.55 -19.18 21.72
C ASN A 91 10.70 -18.97 20.47
N ILE A 92 10.33 -20.05 19.79
CA ILE A 92 9.49 -19.98 18.60
C ILE A 92 8.03 -19.91 19.05
N VAL A 93 7.35 -18.82 18.71
CA VAL A 93 5.91 -18.65 18.91
C VAL A 93 5.25 -18.69 17.54
N PHE A 94 4.31 -19.62 17.36
CA PHE A 94 3.54 -19.70 16.13
C PHE A 94 2.30 -18.81 16.24
N VAL A 95 2.22 -17.78 15.40
CA VAL A 95 1.04 -16.91 15.30
C VAL A 95 0.10 -17.54 14.29
N THR A 96 -1.00 -18.12 14.79
CA THR A 96 -2.05 -18.64 13.92
C THR A 96 -2.78 -17.49 13.23
N PRO A 97 -3.28 -17.70 11.99
CA PRO A 97 -4.22 -16.76 11.38
C PRO A 97 -5.38 -16.45 12.33
N PHE A 98 -5.88 -15.22 12.28
CA PHE A 98 -7.05 -14.82 13.05
C PHE A 98 -8.26 -15.64 12.59
N ASP A 99 -9.07 -16.06 13.55
CA ASP A 99 -10.35 -16.69 13.30
C ASP A 99 -11.39 -15.65 12.83
N ASP A 100 -12.47 -16.15 12.25
CA ASP A 100 -13.53 -15.30 11.70
C ASP A 100 -14.19 -14.44 12.79
N GLU A 101 -14.35 -14.98 13.99
CA GLU A 101 -14.91 -14.27 15.13
C GLU A 101 -13.98 -13.13 15.56
N GLY A 102 -12.68 -13.40 15.69
CA GLY A 102 -11.66 -12.40 16.00
C GLY A 102 -11.62 -11.28 14.95
N MET A 103 -11.60 -11.62 13.67
CA MET A 103 -11.64 -10.62 12.58
C MET A 103 -12.92 -9.79 12.62
N THR A 104 -14.07 -10.44 12.76
CA THR A 104 -15.37 -9.77 12.87
C THR A 104 -15.35 -8.78 14.02
N ARG A 105 -14.88 -9.20 15.21
CA ARG A 105 -14.81 -8.33 16.39
C ARG A 105 -13.89 -7.13 16.18
N ILE A 106 -12.71 -7.32 15.59
CA ILE A 106 -11.76 -6.24 15.33
C ILE A 106 -12.37 -5.19 14.40
N PHE A 107 -12.85 -5.60 13.23
CA PHE A 107 -13.33 -4.66 12.22
C PHE A 107 -14.69 -4.05 12.58
N THR A 108 -15.58 -4.79 13.25
CA THR A 108 -16.83 -4.20 13.76
C THR A 108 -16.56 -3.17 14.86
N THR A 109 -15.58 -3.38 15.74
CA THR A 109 -15.22 -2.40 16.77
C THR A 109 -14.70 -1.11 16.12
N ILE A 110 -13.80 -1.21 15.15
CA ILE A 110 -13.22 -0.06 14.44
C ILE A 110 -14.29 0.68 13.64
N LEU A 111 -15.04 -0.03 12.79
CA LEU A 111 -16.05 0.58 11.94
C LEU A 111 -17.21 1.14 12.77
N GLY A 112 -17.61 0.44 13.84
CA GLY A 112 -18.67 0.86 14.74
C GLY A 112 -18.32 2.17 15.46
N TRP A 113 -17.09 2.29 15.97
CA TRP A 113 -16.60 3.54 16.54
C TRP A 113 -16.62 4.67 15.52
N TRP A 114 -16.15 4.42 14.30
CA TRP A 114 -16.15 5.44 13.24
C TRP A 114 -17.58 5.89 12.88
N CYS A 115 -18.51 4.95 12.67
CA CYS A 115 -19.90 5.28 12.36
C CYS A 115 -20.54 6.12 13.49
N GLN A 116 -20.33 5.74 14.76
CA GLN A 116 -20.88 6.48 15.90
C GLN A 116 -20.37 7.93 15.98
N ASN A 117 -19.09 8.15 15.69
CA ASN A 117 -18.46 9.46 15.85
C ASN A 117 -18.52 10.34 14.60
N LYS A 118 -18.60 9.75 13.40
CA LYS A 118 -18.51 10.45 12.13
C LYS A 118 -19.82 10.46 11.34
N LEU A 119 -20.69 9.48 11.53
CA LEU A 119 -21.96 9.33 10.81
C LEU A 119 -23.17 9.31 11.75
N PRO A 120 -23.47 10.42 12.45
CA PRO A 120 -24.57 10.46 13.42
C PRO A 120 -25.95 10.25 12.79
N THR A 121 -26.10 10.53 11.49
CA THR A 121 -27.34 10.42 10.72
C THR A 121 -27.65 8.99 10.26
N VAL A 122 -26.65 8.10 10.30
CA VAL A 122 -26.75 6.75 9.74
C VAL A 122 -26.89 5.73 10.87
N SER A 123 -27.77 4.75 10.69
CA SER A 123 -27.91 3.66 11.66
C SER A 123 -26.65 2.80 11.71
N VAL A 124 -25.88 2.93 12.81
CA VAL A 124 -24.61 2.21 13.02
C VAL A 124 -24.78 0.70 12.86
N GLY A 125 -25.88 0.12 13.36
CA GLY A 125 -26.12 -1.33 13.25
C GLY A 125 -26.37 -1.80 11.81
N GLN A 126 -26.89 -0.93 10.95
CA GLN A 126 -27.08 -1.24 9.53
C GLN A 126 -25.79 -1.14 8.72
N VAL A 127 -24.75 -0.46 9.25
CA VAL A 127 -23.46 -0.36 8.58
C VAL A 127 -22.46 -1.36 9.15
N LYS A 128 -22.24 -1.32 10.46
CA LYS A 128 -21.16 -2.02 11.15
C LYS A 128 -21.13 -3.52 10.85
N ASP A 129 -22.23 -4.22 11.15
CA ASP A 129 -22.27 -5.68 11.03
C ASP A 129 -22.38 -6.13 9.55
N PRO A 130 -23.26 -5.55 8.71
CA PRO A 130 -23.38 -5.98 7.31
C PRO A 130 -22.13 -5.72 6.48
N VAL A 131 -21.47 -4.56 6.64
CA VAL A 131 -20.28 -4.21 5.84
C VAL A 131 -19.10 -5.10 6.20
N VAL A 132 -18.88 -5.36 7.50
CA VAL A 132 -17.78 -6.24 7.94
C VAL A 132 -18.02 -7.67 7.49
N ALA A 133 -19.24 -8.20 7.66
CA ALA A 133 -19.59 -9.54 7.22
C ALA A 133 -19.45 -9.70 5.69
N ALA A 134 -19.94 -8.72 4.92
CA ALA A 134 -19.80 -8.72 3.47
C ALA A 134 -18.33 -8.68 3.02
N THR A 135 -17.49 -7.86 3.67
CA THR A 135 -16.07 -7.76 3.30
C THR A 135 -15.32 -9.05 3.64
N LEU A 136 -15.64 -9.70 4.77
CA LEU A 136 -15.09 -11.00 5.14
C LEU A 136 -15.48 -12.08 4.13
N GLU A 137 -16.74 -12.12 3.69
CA GLU A 137 -17.20 -13.08 2.70
C GLU A 137 -16.50 -12.90 1.35
N VAL A 138 -16.38 -11.65 0.88
CA VAL A 138 -15.61 -11.33 -0.34
C VAL A 138 -14.17 -11.78 -0.21
N PHE A 139 -13.52 -11.44 0.90
CA PHE A 139 -12.12 -11.78 1.14
C PHE A 139 -11.89 -13.30 1.12
N LYS A 140 -12.74 -14.07 1.82
CA LYS A 140 -12.63 -15.54 1.85
C LYS A 140 -12.84 -16.14 0.47
N THR A 141 -13.92 -15.75 -0.21
CA THR A 141 -14.27 -16.29 -1.53
C THR A 141 -13.18 -16.01 -2.55
N VAL A 142 -12.66 -14.78 -2.58
CA VAL A 142 -11.53 -14.40 -3.45
C VAL A 142 -10.27 -15.18 -3.10
N SER A 143 -9.95 -15.30 -1.81
CA SER A 143 -8.75 -16.02 -1.36
C SER A 143 -8.83 -17.53 -1.64
N SER A 144 -10.02 -18.12 -1.66
CA SER A 144 -10.20 -19.55 -1.95
C SER A 144 -10.27 -19.87 -3.44
N GLU A 145 -10.93 -19.03 -4.24
CA GLU A 145 -11.19 -19.32 -5.66
C GLU A 145 -10.11 -18.76 -6.59
N LEU A 146 -9.50 -17.62 -6.25
CA LEU A 146 -8.49 -16.95 -7.08
C LEU A 146 -7.08 -17.16 -6.53
N LEU A 147 -6.61 -18.41 -6.62
CA LEU A 147 -5.27 -18.79 -6.18
C LEU A 147 -4.18 -18.29 -7.16
N PRO A 148 -2.98 -17.96 -6.66
CA PRO A 148 -1.88 -17.55 -7.50
C PRO A 148 -1.42 -18.71 -8.40
N THR A 149 -1.32 -18.43 -9.70
CA THR A 149 -0.79 -19.36 -10.71
C THR A 149 0.45 -18.75 -11.37
N PRO A 150 1.29 -19.51 -12.09
CA PRO A 150 2.43 -18.92 -12.81
C PRO A 150 2.07 -17.77 -13.76
N ALA A 151 0.88 -17.82 -14.37
CA ALA A 151 0.36 -16.74 -15.22
C ALA A 151 -0.22 -15.56 -14.41
N LYS A 152 -0.68 -15.80 -13.18
CA LYS A 152 -1.36 -14.85 -12.30
C LYS A 152 -0.71 -14.83 -10.91
N SER A 153 0.61 -14.67 -10.86
CA SER A 153 1.41 -14.79 -9.63
C SER A 153 1.08 -13.69 -8.60
N HIS A 154 0.56 -12.56 -9.07
CA HIS A 154 0.15 -11.42 -8.25
C HIS A 154 -1.24 -11.58 -7.61
N TYR A 155 -1.94 -12.69 -7.83
CA TYR A 155 -3.23 -13.00 -7.19
C TYR A 155 -2.98 -13.51 -5.77
N THR A 156 -2.42 -12.61 -4.96
CA THR A 156 -2.13 -12.85 -3.56
C THR A 156 -3.04 -11.93 -2.75
N PHE A 157 -3.81 -12.53 -1.85
CA PHE A 157 -4.76 -11.83 -1.00
C PHE A 157 -4.45 -12.16 0.45
N ASN A 158 -4.41 -11.13 1.29
CA ASN A 158 -4.09 -11.30 2.71
C ASN A 158 -4.96 -10.37 3.58
N LEU A 159 -4.83 -10.50 4.91
CA LEU A 159 -5.64 -9.73 5.87
C LEU A 159 -5.47 -8.20 5.75
N ARG A 160 -4.36 -7.72 5.15
CA ARG A 160 -4.18 -6.29 4.88
C ARG A 160 -5.21 -5.80 3.86
N ASP A 161 -5.66 -6.65 2.94
CA ASP A 161 -6.65 -6.28 1.92
C ASP A 161 -8.01 -6.00 2.55
N LEU A 162 -8.42 -6.84 3.51
CA LEU A 162 -9.59 -6.59 4.35
C LEU A 162 -9.50 -5.25 5.07
N SER A 163 -8.35 -4.98 5.71
CA SER A 163 -8.10 -3.69 6.38
C SER A 163 -8.14 -2.51 5.41
N LYS A 164 -7.60 -2.66 4.20
CA LYS A 164 -7.56 -1.58 3.19
C LYS A 164 -8.96 -1.23 2.68
N VAL A 165 -9.88 -2.19 2.58
CA VAL A 165 -11.29 -1.91 2.22
C VAL A 165 -11.96 -1.10 3.31
N ILE A 166 -11.85 -1.53 4.58
CA ILE A 166 -12.46 -0.80 5.70
C ILE A 166 -11.85 0.59 5.87
N GLN A 167 -10.53 0.72 5.74
CA GLN A 167 -9.85 2.02 5.74
C GLN A 167 -10.31 2.93 4.59
N GLY A 168 -10.50 2.36 3.39
CA GLY A 168 -11.06 3.08 2.25
C GLY A 168 -12.46 3.62 2.54
N VAL A 169 -13.34 2.79 3.10
CA VAL A 169 -14.69 3.21 3.52
C VAL A 169 -14.64 4.33 4.56
N MET A 170 -13.69 4.26 5.50
CA MET A 170 -13.52 5.27 6.54
C MET A 170 -12.86 6.57 6.06
N SER A 171 -12.30 6.59 4.84
CA SER A 171 -11.55 7.73 4.30
C SER A 171 -12.42 8.78 3.61
N VAL A 172 -13.67 8.45 3.34
CA VAL A 172 -14.68 9.32 2.73
C VAL A 172 -15.04 10.49 3.65
N ASP A 173 -15.41 11.62 3.05
CA ASP A 173 -15.96 12.74 3.79
C ASP A 173 -17.30 12.35 4.42
N PRO A 174 -17.44 12.34 5.75
CA PRO A 174 -18.68 11.93 6.40
C PRO A 174 -19.88 12.80 6.02
N ALA A 175 -19.65 14.06 5.65
CA ALA A 175 -20.70 14.97 5.19
C ALA A 175 -21.31 14.56 3.83
N SER A 176 -20.61 13.72 3.05
CA SER A 176 -21.11 13.21 1.77
C SER A 176 -22.02 11.97 1.92
N ILE A 177 -22.09 11.39 3.13
CA ILE A 177 -22.93 10.24 3.42
C ILE A 177 -24.25 10.74 4.01
N GLY A 178 -25.31 10.67 3.21
CA GLY A 178 -26.67 11.02 3.67
C GLY A 178 -27.39 9.81 4.25
N GLU A 179 -27.22 8.64 3.62
CA GLU A 179 -27.93 7.42 3.98
C GLU A 179 -27.03 6.18 4.01
N VAL A 180 -27.53 5.10 4.60
CA VAL A 180 -26.85 3.79 4.62
C VAL A 180 -26.50 3.31 3.20
N GLY A 181 -27.33 3.66 2.21
CA GLY A 181 -27.11 3.32 0.80
C GLY A 181 -25.80 3.86 0.24
N ASP A 182 -25.38 5.06 0.66
CA ASP A 182 -24.13 5.67 0.21
C ASP A 182 -22.91 4.90 0.73
N VAL A 183 -23.00 4.37 1.96
CA VAL A 183 -21.94 3.53 2.53
C VAL A 183 -21.82 2.22 1.77
N TYR A 184 -22.95 1.60 1.40
CA TYR A 184 -22.93 0.37 0.60
C TYR A 184 -22.37 0.62 -0.80
N ARG A 185 -22.67 1.77 -1.42
CA ARG A 185 -22.11 2.16 -2.72
C ARG A 185 -20.59 2.36 -2.64
N LEU A 186 -20.12 3.02 -1.58
CA LEU A 186 -18.70 3.19 -1.31
C LEU A 186 -18.00 1.84 -1.08
N TRP A 187 -18.62 0.93 -0.31
CA TRP A 187 -18.10 -0.43 -0.12
C TRP A 187 -17.94 -1.18 -1.44
N VAL A 188 -18.90 -1.05 -2.37
CA VAL A 188 -18.79 -1.65 -3.70
C VAL A 188 -17.57 -1.10 -4.43
N HIS A 189 -17.36 0.22 -4.40
CA HIS A 189 -16.20 0.87 -5.00
C HIS A 189 -14.88 0.38 -4.39
N GLU A 190 -14.74 0.42 -3.05
CA GLU A 190 -13.50 0.03 -2.37
C GLU A 190 -13.14 -1.43 -2.58
N CYS A 191 -14.12 -2.33 -2.61
CA CYS A 191 -13.88 -3.74 -2.96
C CYS A 191 -13.31 -3.88 -4.39
N LYS A 192 -13.80 -3.09 -5.36
CA LYS A 192 -13.25 -3.08 -6.72
C LYS A 192 -11.80 -2.58 -6.72
N ARG A 193 -11.51 -1.50 -6.00
CA ARG A 193 -10.15 -0.92 -5.93
C ARG A 193 -9.13 -1.85 -5.28
N ILE A 194 -9.54 -2.65 -4.29
CA ILE A 194 -8.62 -3.55 -3.57
C ILE A 194 -8.48 -4.92 -4.25
N PHE A 195 -9.58 -5.50 -4.72
CA PHE A 195 -9.59 -6.86 -5.28
C PHE A 195 -9.64 -6.86 -6.82
N GLN A 196 -10.62 -6.18 -7.42
CA GLN A 196 -10.87 -6.24 -8.86
C GLN A 196 -9.73 -5.64 -9.69
N ASP A 197 -9.09 -4.57 -9.22
CA ASP A 197 -7.99 -3.90 -9.94
C ASP A 197 -6.74 -4.79 -10.10
N ARG A 198 -6.63 -5.90 -9.36
CA ARG A 198 -5.58 -6.91 -9.56
C ARG A 198 -5.92 -7.91 -10.67
N LEU A 199 -7.19 -7.99 -11.08
CA LEU A 199 -7.67 -8.98 -12.03
C LEU A 199 -7.39 -8.53 -13.46
N ILE A 200 -6.75 -9.41 -14.23
CA ILE A 200 -6.30 -9.13 -15.60
C ILE A 200 -7.30 -9.63 -16.65
N ASP A 201 -8.01 -10.72 -16.36
CA ASP A 201 -8.93 -11.34 -17.31
C ASP A 201 -10.34 -10.79 -17.13
N THR A 202 -11.02 -10.56 -18.26
CA THR A 202 -12.43 -10.14 -18.27
C THR A 202 -13.35 -11.19 -17.65
N ALA A 203 -13.00 -12.48 -17.75
CA ALA A 203 -13.71 -13.57 -17.09
C ALA A 203 -13.66 -13.46 -15.56
N ASP A 204 -12.46 -13.23 -15.00
CA ASP A 204 -12.26 -13.08 -13.56
C ASP A 204 -12.93 -11.79 -13.04
N GLN A 205 -12.83 -10.70 -13.80
CA GLN A 205 -13.52 -9.45 -13.47
C GLN A 205 -15.05 -9.61 -13.46
N LYS A 206 -15.61 -10.37 -14.40
CA LYS A 206 -17.04 -10.68 -14.46
C LYS A 206 -17.46 -11.59 -13.29
N TRP A 207 -16.69 -12.65 -13.03
CA TRP A 207 -16.90 -13.52 -11.87
C TRP A 207 -16.91 -12.72 -10.57
N PHE A 208 -15.94 -11.82 -10.39
CA PHE A 208 -15.86 -10.98 -9.19
C PHE A 208 -17.10 -10.09 -9.05
N HIS A 209 -17.55 -9.48 -10.16
CA HIS A 209 -18.74 -8.64 -10.16
C HIS A 209 -20.01 -9.43 -9.80
N GLU A 210 -20.16 -10.64 -10.31
CA GLU A 210 -21.30 -11.52 -9.98
C GLU A 210 -21.25 -11.99 -8.51
N MET A 211 -20.08 -12.40 -8.03
CA MET A 211 -19.85 -12.80 -6.65
C MET A 211 -20.14 -11.65 -5.68
N GLN A 212 -19.58 -10.46 -5.94
CA GLN A 212 -19.82 -9.25 -5.14
C GLN A 212 -21.32 -8.91 -5.11
N GLY A 213 -22.03 -9.09 -6.22
CA GLY A 213 -23.47 -8.87 -6.30
C GLY A 213 -24.28 -9.82 -5.41
N LYS A 214 -23.91 -11.11 -5.37
CA LYS A 214 -24.52 -12.10 -4.47
C LYS A 214 -24.27 -11.77 -3.00
N VAL A 215 -23.05 -11.35 -2.66
CA VAL A 215 -22.69 -10.92 -1.30
C VAL A 215 -23.50 -9.68 -0.90
N ALA A 216 -23.56 -8.66 -1.76
CA ALA A 216 -24.33 -7.45 -1.50
C ALA A 216 -25.83 -7.75 -1.29
N GLN A 217 -26.42 -8.62 -2.11
CA GLN A 217 -27.81 -9.05 -1.93
C GLN A 217 -28.02 -9.80 -0.61
N THR A 218 -27.05 -10.59 -0.18
CA THR A 218 -27.13 -11.40 1.05
C THR A 218 -27.05 -10.54 2.31
N PHE A 219 -26.09 -9.62 2.40
CA PHE A 219 -25.85 -8.84 3.62
C PHE A 219 -26.59 -7.50 3.64
N PHE A 220 -26.70 -6.81 2.51
CA PHE A 220 -27.37 -5.50 2.43
C PHE A 220 -28.85 -5.60 2.07
N LYS A 221 -29.32 -6.79 1.67
CA LYS A 221 -30.71 -7.06 1.24
C LYS A 221 -31.17 -6.16 0.09
N LYS A 222 -30.21 -5.67 -0.71
CA LYS A 222 -30.45 -4.81 -1.88
C LYS A 222 -29.70 -5.36 -3.09
N PRO A 223 -30.30 -5.36 -4.28
CA PRO A 223 -29.60 -5.78 -5.48
C PRO A 223 -28.52 -4.77 -5.82
N MET A 224 -27.38 -5.25 -6.32
CA MET A 224 -26.21 -4.39 -6.57
C MET A 224 -26.51 -3.25 -7.55
N ALA A 225 -27.38 -3.47 -8.54
CA ALA A 225 -27.84 -2.42 -9.45
C ALA A 225 -28.51 -1.24 -8.73
N ASN A 226 -29.28 -1.50 -7.67
CA ASN A 226 -29.94 -0.44 -6.89
C ASN A 226 -28.95 0.28 -5.95
N ILE A 227 -27.88 -0.40 -5.51
CA ILE A 227 -26.83 0.21 -4.69
C ILE A 227 -25.97 1.15 -5.56
N ILE A 228 -25.54 0.68 -6.73
CA ILE A 228 -24.73 1.43 -7.68
C ILE A 228 -25.54 2.60 -8.24
N GLY A 229 -26.80 2.37 -8.61
CA GLY A 229 -27.63 3.35 -9.30
C GLY A 229 -27.10 3.67 -10.71
N PRO A 230 -27.38 4.87 -11.25
CA PRO A 230 -26.92 5.26 -12.58
C PRO A 230 -25.39 5.46 -12.67
N GLY A 231 -24.69 5.64 -11.54
CA GLY A 231 -23.26 5.98 -11.55
C GLY A 231 -22.98 7.35 -12.17
N CYS A 232 -21.70 7.69 -12.35
CA CYS A 232 -21.29 8.99 -12.88
C CYS A 232 -21.41 9.10 -14.42
N ASP A 233 -21.55 7.98 -15.11
CA ASP A 233 -21.62 7.90 -16.58
C ASP A 233 -23.00 7.46 -17.10
N GLY A 234 -23.96 7.21 -16.19
CA GLY A 234 -25.28 6.66 -16.52
C GLY A 234 -25.31 5.13 -16.69
N ASN A 235 -24.16 4.45 -16.64
CA ASN A 235 -24.06 2.99 -16.81
C ASN A 235 -23.53 2.27 -15.55
N GLY A 236 -23.53 2.96 -14.40
CA GLY A 236 -23.11 2.38 -13.13
C GLY A 236 -21.60 2.47 -12.85
N MET A 237 -20.88 3.37 -13.53
CA MET A 237 -19.49 3.68 -13.17
C MET A 237 -19.44 4.39 -11.82
N LEU A 238 -18.68 3.81 -10.87
CA LEU A 238 -18.47 4.38 -9.55
C LEU A 238 -17.05 4.93 -9.43
N LEU A 239 -16.94 6.25 -9.36
CA LEU A 239 -15.70 6.96 -9.12
C LEU A 239 -15.79 7.78 -7.85
N TYR A 240 -14.68 7.84 -7.13
CA TYR A 240 -14.51 8.68 -5.95
C TYR A 240 -13.17 9.41 -6.09
N CYS A 241 -13.14 10.68 -5.73
CA CYS A 241 -11.95 11.51 -5.79
C CYS A 241 -11.99 12.60 -4.72
N ASP A 242 -10.89 13.33 -4.58
CA ASP A 242 -10.75 14.44 -3.63
C ASP A 242 -10.48 15.80 -4.29
N PHE A 243 -10.28 15.82 -5.61
CA PHE A 243 -9.97 17.03 -6.38
C PHE A 243 -11.22 17.72 -6.96
N ILE A 244 -12.41 17.18 -6.70
CA ILE A 244 -13.70 17.78 -7.07
C ILE A 244 -14.45 18.11 -5.78
N LEU A 245 -14.83 19.37 -5.61
CA LEU A 245 -15.65 19.82 -4.48
C LEU A 245 -16.81 20.66 -5.02
N GLN A 246 -18.05 20.25 -4.73
CA GLN A 246 -19.26 20.94 -5.22
C GLN A 246 -19.23 21.20 -6.74
N GLU A 247 -18.83 20.19 -7.52
CA GLU A 247 -18.76 20.24 -9.00
C GLU A 247 -17.74 21.25 -9.57
N LYS A 248 -16.81 21.71 -8.72
CA LYS A 248 -15.73 22.60 -9.09
C LYS A 248 -14.38 21.99 -8.72
N LYS A 249 -13.34 22.52 -9.35
CA LYS A 249 -11.95 22.27 -8.99
C LYS A 249 -11.72 22.57 -7.51
N ALA A 250 -11.12 21.62 -6.78
CA ALA A 250 -10.77 21.82 -5.38
C ALA A 250 -9.64 22.85 -5.24
N GLU A 251 -9.93 24.01 -4.67
CA GLU A 251 -8.95 25.07 -4.36
C GLU A 251 -8.36 24.95 -2.96
N ALA A 252 -8.92 24.08 -2.12
CA ALA A 252 -8.42 23.86 -0.77
C ALA A 252 -7.10 23.06 -0.78
N ASP A 253 -6.27 23.33 0.23
CA ASP A 253 -5.06 22.56 0.52
C ASP A 253 -5.38 21.06 0.53
N TYR A 254 -4.45 20.25 0.02
CA TYR A 254 -4.65 18.80 -0.16
C TYR A 254 -5.17 18.08 1.11
N GLU A 255 -4.80 18.53 2.30
CA GLU A 255 -5.23 17.96 3.59
C GLU A 255 -6.72 18.15 3.88
N GLN A 256 -7.27 19.25 3.39
CA GLN A 256 -8.67 19.62 3.57
C GLN A 256 -9.55 19.05 2.46
N ARG A 257 -8.93 18.48 1.42
CA ARG A 257 -9.65 17.86 0.31
C ARG A 257 -10.41 16.62 0.77
N LYS A 258 -11.66 16.58 0.32
CA LYS A 258 -12.69 15.67 0.79
C LYS A 258 -12.87 14.55 -0.21
N TYR A 259 -12.61 13.32 0.20
CA TYR A 259 -12.85 12.15 -0.64
C TYR A 259 -14.36 11.91 -0.78
N GLN A 260 -14.90 12.06 -1.98
CA GLN A 260 -16.33 12.05 -2.26
C GLN A 260 -16.63 11.35 -3.59
N GLN A 261 -17.90 10.95 -3.77
CA GLN A 261 -18.35 10.34 -5.00
C GLN A 261 -18.39 11.36 -6.14
N VAL A 262 -17.92 10.97 -7.32
CA VAL A 262 -18.09 11.75 -8.55
C VAL A 262 -19.53 11.61 -9.05
N SER A 263 -20.24 12.73 -9.23
CA SER A 263 -21.62 12.78 -9.69
C SER A 263 -21.74 12.67 -11.21
N ASP A 264 -20.90 13.39 -11.95
CA ASP A 264 -20.91 13.45 -13.42
C ASP A 264 -19.50 13.28 -13.99
N LEU A 265 -19.34 12.30 -14.88
CA LEU A 265 -18.10 12.05 -15.58
C LEU A 265 -17.70 13.20 -16.49
N LYS A 266 -18.65 13.93 -17.10
CA LYS A 266 -18.33 15.06 -17.99
C LYS A 266 -17.76 16.24 -17.21
N ASN A 267 -18.38 16.58 -16.08
CA ASN A 267 -17.83 17.55 -15.14
C ASN A 267 -16.41 17.16 -14.68
N ALA A 268 -16.21 15.90 -14.29
CA ALA A 268 -14.89 15.41 -13.88
C ALA A 268 -13.84 15.52 -15.00
N MET A 269 -14.21 15.23 -16.25
CA MET A 269 -13.33 15.44 -17.41
C MET A 269 -12.96 16.91 -17.59
N GLY A 270 -13.91 17.84 -17.44
CA GLY A 270 -13.66 19.28 -17.49
C GLY A 270 -12.67 19.75 -16.42
N ILE A 271 -12.87 19.33 -15.17
CA ILE A 271 -11.97 19.70 -14.05
C ILE A 271 -10.56 19.13 -14.27
N VAL A 272 -10.44 17.89 -14.74
CA VAL A 272 -9.11 17.32 -15.06
C VAL A 272 -8.45 18.05 -16.23
N ALA A 273 -9.23 18.57 -17.20
CA ALA A 273 -8.70 19.41 -18.27
C ALA A 273 -8.12 20.71 -17.72
N GLU A 274 -8.81 21.37 -16.79
CA GLU A 274 -8.29 22.57 -16.10
C GLU A 274 -6.96 22.27 -15.40
N PHE A 275 -6.87 21.16 -14.64
CA PHE A 275 -5.62 20.75 -13.99
C PHE A 275 -4.49 20.44 -14.99
N LEU A 276 -4.83 19.89 -16.16
CA LEU A 276 -3.87 19.62 -17.22
C LEU A 276 -3.34 20.91 -17.85
N GLU A 277 -4.22 21.90 -18.06
CA GLU A 277 -3.85 23.23 -18.54
C GLU A 277 -2.90 23.92 -17.55
N ASP A 278 -3.23 23.92 -16.26
CA ASP A 278 -2.35 24.49 -15.21
C ASP A 278 -0.98 23.81 -15.17
N TYR A 279 -0.96 22.48 -15.25
CA TYR A 279 0.29 21.74 -15.32
C TYR A 279 1.12 22.16 -16.53
N ASN A 280 0.48 22.29 -17.70
CA ASN A 280 1.15 22.69 -18.93
C ASN A 280 1.65 24.14 -18.92
N MET A 281 1.01 25.03 -18.16
CA MET A 281 1.46 26.41 -17.99
C MET A 281 2.73 26.53 -17.12
N ILE A 282 2.87 25.66 -16.12
CA ILE A 282 3.98 25.72 -15.15
C ILE A 282 5.14 24.79 -15.56
N SER A 283 4.83 23.68 -16.22
CA SER A 283 5.80 22.62 -16.51
C SER A 283 6.68 22.91 -17.72
N ASN A 284 7.97 22.63 -17.58
CA ASN A 284 8.93 22.64 -18.70
C ASN A 284 8.73 21.46 -19.67
N LYS A 285 7.89 20.47 -19.32
CA LYS A 285 7.59 19.28 -20.12
C LYS A 285 6.06 19.13 -20.22
N PRO A 286 5.40 19.91 -21.09
CA PRO A 286 3.95 19.85 -21.26
C PRO A 286 3.52 18.47 -21.77
N MET A 287 2.30 18.08 -21.40
CA MET A 287 1.67 16.82 -21.79
C MET A 287 0.45 17.10 -22.66
N ASP A 288 0.43 16.48 -23.83
CA ASP A 288 -0.74 16.48 -24.71
C ASP A 288 -1.54 15.19 -24.46
N LEU A 289 -2.49 15.26 -23.52
CA LEU A 289 -3.32 14.14 -23.11
C LEU A 289 -4.75 14.33 -23.61
N VAL A 290 -5.23 13.36 -24.40
CA VAL A 290 -6.64 13.27 -24.74
C VAL A 290 -7.39 12.68 -23.54
N LEU A 291 -8.29 13.46 -22.96
CA LEU A 291 -9.08 13.03 -21.80
C LEU A 291 -10.34 12.28 -22.24
N PHE A 292 -10.53 11.09 -21.67
CA PHE A 292 -11.73 10.25 -21.84
C PHE A 292 -11.95 9.43 -20.56
N GLY A 293 -13.10 8.75 -20.45
CA GLY A 293 -13.53 8.12 -19.18
C GLY A 293 -12.48 7.22 -18.51
N TYR A 294 -11.73 6.44 -19.28
CA TYR A 294 -10.67 5.57 -18.74
C TYR A 294 -9.51 6.35 -18.12
N VAL A 295 -9.14 7.51 -18.68
CA VAL A 295 -8.12 8.40 -18.12
C VAL A 295 -8.54 8.92 -16.76
N ILE A 296 -9.81 9.37 -16.65
CA ILE A 296 -10.36 9.86 -15.38
C ILE A 296 -10.39 8.74 -14.34
N GLU A 297 -10.76 7.52 -14.74
CA GLU A 297 -10.74 6.37 -13.86
C GLU A 297 -9.34 6.12 -13.28
N HIS A 298 -8.29 6.14 -14.11
CA HIS A 298 -6.91 5.95 -13.63
C HIS A 298 -6.43 7.08 -12.73
N ILE A 299 -6.82 8.33 -13.01
CA ILE A 299 -6.50 9.46 -12.13
C ILE A 299 -7.20 9.29 -10.77
N CYS A 300 -8.46 8.87 -10.74
CA CYS A 300 -9.17 8.54 -9.50
C CYS A 300 -8.49 7.40 -8.73
N ARG A 301 -8.03 6.34 -9.42
CA ARG A 301 -7.27 5.23 -8.80
C ARG A 301 -5.96 5.73 -8.17
N LEU A 302 -5.20 6.54 -8.90
CA LEU A 302 -3.91 7.09 -8.44
C LEU A 302 -4.08 8.03 -7.25
N THR A 303 -5.00 9.00 -7.36
CA THR A 303 -5.30 9.95 -6.26
C THR A 303 -5.80 9.23 -5.01
N ARG A 304 -6.62 8.18 -5.16
CA ARG A 304 -7.03 7.30 -4.05
C ARG A 304 -5.84 6.60 -3.38
N VAL A 305 -4.83 6.17 -4.15
CA VAL A 305 -3.60 5.57 -3.59
C VAL A 305 -2.77 6.61 -2.84
N PHE A 306 -2.64 7.83 -3.36
CA PHE A 306 -1.86 8.91 -2.71
C PHE A 306 -2.41 9.31 -1.34
N ARG A 307 -3.72 9.18 -1.13
CA ARG A 307 -4.36 9.43 0.17
C ARG A 307 -4.00 8.38 1.23
N GLN A 308 -3.61 7.18 0.82
CA GLN A 308 -3.28 6.13 1.78
C GLN A 308 -1.88 6.37 2.37
N PRO A 309 -1.73 6.25 3.71
CA PRO A 309 -0.40 6.31 4.31
C PRO A 309 0.46 5.16 3.76
N ALA A 310 1.68 5.48 3.33
CA ALA A 310 2.58 4.54 2.63
C ALA A 310 1.92 3.85 1.41
N GLY A 311 1.01 4.57 0.73
CA GLY A 311 0.35 4.10 -0.49
C GLY A 311 1.34 3.88 -1.63
N HIS A 312 1.29 2.71 -2.24
CA HIS A 312 2.06 2.36 -3.42
C HIS A 312 1.18 1.67 -4.46
N ALA A 313 1.51 1.85 -5.73
CA ALA A 313 0.82 1.24 -6.85
C ALA A 313 1.83 0.69 -7.86
N LEU A 314 1.68 -0.58 -8.23
CA LEU A 314 2.38 -1.17 -9.37
C LEU A 314 1.54 -0.98 -10.63
N LEU A 315 1.97 -0.08 -11.52
CA LEU A 315 1.25 0.23 -12.75
C LEU A 315 1.67 -0.73 -13.87
N VAL A 316 0.88 -1.77 -14.12
CA VAL A 316 1.13 -2.75 -15.18
C VAL A 316 0.34 -2.38 -16.43
N GLY A 317 1.01 -2.34 -17.58
CA GLY A 317 0.36 -2.04 -18.85
C GLY A 317 1.37 -1.98 -20.00
N VAL A 318 0.87 -2.08 -21.23
CA VAL A 318 1.69 -1.97 -22.44
C VAL A 318 2.33 -0.58 -22.56
N GLY A 319 3.45 -0.49 -23.29
CA GLY A 319 4.06 0.80 -23.62
C GLY A 319 3.06 1.72 -24.34
N GLY A 320 3.11 3.03 -24.05
CA GLY A 320 2.19 4.01 -24.64
C GLY A 320 0.82 4.15 -23.96
N SER A 321 0.52 3.35 -22.93
CA SER A 321 -0.74 3.45 -22.15
C SER A 321 -0.87 4.69 -21.24
N GLY A 322 0.11 5.61 -21.28
CA GLY A 322 0.06 6.85 -20.50
C GLY A 322 0.42 6.74 -19.02
N ARG A 323 0.84 5.56 -18.51
CA ARG A 323 1.15 5.32 -17.08
C ARG A 323 1.97 6.45 -16.41
N GLN A 324 3.07 6.87 -17.03
CA GLN A 324 3.91 7.94 -16.50
C GLN A 324 3.20 9.30 -16.53
N SER A 325 2.59 9.66 -17.66
CA SER A 325 1.91 10.95 -17.84
C SER A 325 0.73 11.10 -16.88
N LEU A 326 -0.07 10.05 -16.71
CA LEU A 326 -1.18 10.01 -15.75
C LEU A 326 -0.70 10.11 -14.31
N THR A 327 0.44 9.48 -13.97
CA THR A 327 1.04 9.60 -12.63
C THR A 327 1.54 11.02 -12.36
N ARG A 328 2.18 11.67 -13.34
CA ARG A 328 2.61 13.07 -13.21
C ARG A 328 1.41 14.01 -13.05
N LEU A 329 0.36 13.83 -13.86
CA LEU A 329 -0.85 14.62 -13.75
C LEU A 329 -1.54 14.41 -12.39
N ALA A 330 -1.73 13.16 -11.94
CA ALA A 330 -2.31 12.87 -10.64
C ALA A 330 -1.46 13.45 -9.49
N SER A 331 -0.13 13.39 -9.59
CA SER A 331 0.79 13.97 -8.61
C SER A 331 0.63 15.50 -8.58
N SER A 332 0.50 16.14 -9.75
CA SER A 332 0.25 17.58 -9.85
C SER A 332 -1.10 17.97 -9.26
N ILE A 333 -2.15 17.18 -9.52
CA ILE A 333 -3.47 17.39 -8.94
C ILE A 333 -3.37 17.41 -7.41
N GLY A 334 -2.65 16.45 -6.82
CA GLY A 334 -2.45 16.38 -5.37
C GLY A 334 -1.38 17.33 -4.81
N GLU A 335 -0.74 18.15 -5.65
CA GLU A 335 0.40 19.01 -5.28
C GLU A 335 1.59 18.23 -4.67
N PHE A 336 1.77 16.97 -5.07
CA PHE A 336 2.90 16.15 -4.67
C PHE A 336 4.12 16.49 -5.53
N PHE A 337 5.28 16.58 -4.89
CA PHE A 337 6.56 16.64 -5.57
C PHE A 337 6.82 15.30 -6.27
N THR A 338 6.73 15.27 -7.59
CA THR A 338 7.10 14.09 -8.38
C THR A 338 8.61 14.00 -8.48
N PHE A 339 9.18 12.94 -7.90
CA PHE A 339 10.60 12.60 -8.03
C PHE A 339 10.75 11.45 -9.03
N GLN A 340 11.64 11.61 -10.00
CA GLN A 340 11.99 10.59 -10.97
C GLN A 340 13.50 10.60 -11.17
N ILE A 341 14.13 9.43 -11.12
CA ILE A 341 15.58 9.34 -11.32
C ILE A 341 15.98 9.50 -12.79
N GLU A 342 17.14 10.10 -13.02
CA GLU A 342 17.72 10.25 -14.36
C GLU A 342 18.95 9.34 -14.48
N ILE A 343 18.81 8.25 -15.23
CA ILE A 343 19.89 7.29 -15.42
C ILE A 343 20.94 7.87 -16.36
N THR A 344 22.18 7.97 -15.89
CA THR A 344 23.36 8.30 -16.70
C THR A 344 24.16 7.04 -17.02
N LYS A 345 25.11 7.13 -17.98
CA LYS A 345 25.93 5.98 -18.37
C LYS A 345 26.73 5.35 -17.22
N ASN A 346 27.06 6.14 -16.20
CA ASN A 346 27.85 5.73 -15.04
C ASN A 346 27.00 5.70 -13.76
N TYR A 347 25.70 5.42 -13.88
CA TYR A 347 24.81 5.34 -12.73
C TYR A 347 25.16 4.13 -11.85
N ASP A 348 25.70 4.40 -10.66
CA ASP A 348 26.17 3.41 -9.71
C ASP A 348 25.40 3.45 -8.38
N VAL A 349 25.81 2.61 -7.44
CA VAL A 349 25.20 2.52 -6.10
C VAL A 349 25.31 3.84 -5.33
N ALA A 350 26.39 4.60 -5.53
CA ALA A 350 26.56 5.88 -4.85
C ALA A 350 25.57 6.93 -5.40
N ALA A 351 25.40 7.00 -6.72
CA ALA A 351 24.41 7.87 -7.36
C ALA A 351 22.98 7.53 -6.91
N TRP A 352 22.63 6.23 -6.85
CA TRP A 352 21.35 5.76 -6.31
C TRP A 352 21.08 6.25 -4.89
N PHE A 353 22.07 6.12 -3.99
CA PHE A 353 21.90 6.60 -2.62
C PHE A 353 21.85 8.12 -2.51
N GLU A 354 22.52 8.88 -3.39
CA GLU A 354 22.35 10.32 -3.44
C GLU A 354 20.93 10.73 -3.88
N ASP A 355 20.37 10.06 -4.89
CA ASP A 355 19.00 10.28 -5.32
C ASP A 355 17.98 9.96 -4.21
N LEU A 356 18.15 8.81 -3.53
CA LEU A 356 17.32 8.46 -2.37
C LEU A 356 17.47 9.48 -1.23
N LYS A 357 18.67 10.02 -0.98
CA LYS A 357 18.87 11.09 0.02
C LYS A 357 18.10 12.35 -0.36
N VAL A 358 18.07 12.72 -1.63
CA VAL A 358 17.27 13.88 -2.10
C VAL A 358 15.79 13.63 -1.82
N LEU A 359 15.28 12.45 -2.18
CA LEU A 359 13.90 12.06 -1.91
C LEU A 359 13.57 12.10 -0.41
N PHE A 360 14.40 11.50 0.45
CA PHE A 360 14.18 11.47 1.89
C PHE A 360 14.34 12.83 2.56
N LYS A 361 15.23 13.70 2.06
CA LYS A 361 15.31 15.09 2.56
C LYS A 361 14.03 15.85 2.23
N LYS A 362 13.48 15.69 1.02
CA LYS A 362 12.22 16.31 0.62
C LYS A 362 11.05 15.82 1.48
N SER A 363 10.90 14.51 1.61
CA SER A 363 9.77 13.94 2.36
C SER A 363 9.91 14.04 3.88
N GLY A 364 11.11 13.82 4.41
CA GLY A 364 11.35 13.75 5.86
C GLY A 364 11.81 15.04 6.51
N CYS A 365 12.59 15.89 5.83
CA CYS A 365 13.12 17.13 6.42
C CYS A 365 12.35 18.38 5.98
N GLU A 366 11.92 18.46 4.72
CA GLU A 366 11.13 19.58 4.20
C GLU A 366 9.62 19.38 4.38
N ASP A 367 9.19 18.22 4.89
CA ASP A 367 7.78 17.82 5.08
C ASP A 367 6.94 17.96 3.80
N LYS A 368 7.54 17.66 2.64
CA LYS A 368 6.86 17.71 1.34
C LYS A 368 6.30 16.36 0.98
N ARG A 369 5.03 16.34 0.56
CA ARG A 369 4.42 15.19 -0.09
C ARG A 369 5.18 14.85 -1.38
N CYS A 370 5.62 13.60 -1.48
CA CYS A 370 6.46 13.15 -2.59
C CYS A 370 5.87 11.91 -3.24
N VAL A 371 5.91 11.86 -4.57
CA VAL A 371 5.65 10.63 -5.35
C VAL A 371 6.95 10.22 -6.00
N PHE A 372 7.45 9.02 -5.65
CA PHE A 372 8.57 8.44 -6.36
C PHE A 372 8.07 7.67 -7.59
N LEU A 373 8.29 8.24 -8.78
CA LEU A 373 7.97 7.60 -10.06
C LEU A 373 9.17 6.78 -10.53
N PHE A 374 9.07 5.46 -10.39
CA PHE A 374 10.11 4.52 -10.76
C PHE A 374 9.65 3.58 -11.88
N THR A 375 10.43 3.49 -12.96
CA THR A 375 10.07 2.76 -14.18
C THR A 375 11.02 1.58 -14.41
N ASP A 376 10.56 0.58 -15.13
CA ASP A 376 11.34 -0.61 -15.50
C ASP A 376 12.64 -0.25 -16.25
N THR A 377 12.58 0.73 -17.15
CA THR A 377 13.73 1.24 -17.89
C THR A 377 14.79 1.92 -17.01
N GLN A 378 14.46 2.24 -15.76
CA GLN A 378 15.38 2.87 -14.81
C GLN A 378 16.07 1.86 -13.89
N ILE A 379 15.69 0.58 -13.95
CA ILE A 379 16.28 -0.47 -13.12
C ILE A 379 17.62 -0.88 -13.76
N VAL A 380 18.72 -0.34 -13.24
CA VAL A 380 20.08 -0.68 -13.68
C VAL A 380 20.71 -1.78 -12.82
N MET A 381 20.34 -1.85 -11.54
CA MET A 381 20.89 -2.79 -10.57
C MET A 381 19.76 -3.46 -9.79
N GLU A 382 19.85 -4.77 -9.56
CA GLU A 382 18.84 -5.53 -8.80
C GLU A 382 18.70 -5.02 -7.36
N SER A 383 19.78 -4.54 -6.75
CA SER A 383 19.78 -3.99 -5.38
C SER A 383 18.83 -2.79 -5.22
N MET A 384 18.50 -2.07 -6.30
CA MET A 384 17.53 -0.96 -6.24
C MET A 384 16.14 -1.46 -5.81
N LEU A 385 15.74 -2.64 -6.29
CA LEU A 385 14.44 -3.22 -5.94
C LEU A 385 14.43 -3.71 -4.48
N GLU A 386 15.55 -4.19 -3.98
CA GLU A 386 15.72 -4.55 -2.56
C GLU A 386 15.60 -3.30 -1.68
N ASP A 387 16.25 -2.20 -2.06
CA ASP A 387 16.16 -0.93 -1.35
C ASP A 387 14.72 -0.38 -1.36
N ILE A 388 14.02 -0.44 -2.50
CA ILE A 388 12.60 -0.04 -2.58
C ILE A 388 11.73 -0.91 -1.68
N ASN A 389 11.98 -2.23 -1.64
CA ASN A 389 11.25 -3.13 -0.75
C ASN A 389 11.47 -2.80 0.73
N ASN A 390 12.63 -2.26 1.11
CA ASN A 390 12.90 -1.80 2.47
C ASN A 390 12.24 -0.44 2.79
N ILE A 391 11.88 0.35 1.77
CA ILE A 391 11.19 1.64 1.93
C ILE A 391 9.68 1.44 2.14
N LEU A 392 9.10 0.42 1.49
CA LEU A 392 7.67 0.07 1.55
C LEU A 392 7.33 -0.74 2.81
#